data_AF-A0A418IS55-F1
#
_entry.id   AF-A0A418IS55-F1
#
_cell.length_a   1.000
_cell.length_b   1.000
_cell.length_c   1.000
_cell.angle_alpha   90.00
_cell.angle_beta   90.00
_cell.angle_gamma   90.00
#
_symmetry.space_group_name_H-M   'P 1'
#
loop_
_entity.id
_entity.type
_entity.pdbx_description
1 polymer ?
#
loop_
_entity_poly.entity_id
_entity_poly.type
_entity_poly.pdbx_seq_one_letter_code
_entity_poly.pdbx_strand_id
1 'polypeptide(L)' 'MYKFLYVSLICGLLAGAGTFLKLPVFPSMAFPIIIGALGIISALITLPDKEISGMLKFGGVLINLMPIMGALTLA' A
#
# COMPACT_ATOMS: atom_id res chain seq x y z
N MET A 1 -6.15 -8.83 -14.11
CA MET A 1 -6.28 -7.70 -13.16
C MET A 1 -4.94 -7.10 -12.69
N TYR A 2 -3.81 -7.43 -13.34
CA TYR A 2 -2.46 -7.00 -12.93
C TYR A 2 -2.26 -5.48 -12.75
N LYS A 3 -2.95 -4.64 -13.52
CA LYS A 3 -2.91 -3.17 -13.36
C LYS A 3 -3.19 -2.71 -11.93
N PHE A 4 -4.10 -3.37 -11.21
CA PHE A 4 -4.43 -3.01 -9.84
C PHE A 4 -3.34 -3.44 -8.84
N LEU A 5 -2.60 -4.53 -9.11
CA LEU A 5 -1.41 -4.86 -8.34
C LEU A 5 -0.27 -3.85 -8.56
N TYR A 6 -0.10 -3.33 -9.78
CA TYR A 6 0.87 -2.26 -10.03
C TYR A 6 0.49 -0.96 -9.30
N VAL A 7 -0.79 -0.61 -9.29
CA VAL A 7 -1.29 0.52 -8.48
C VAL A 7 -1.02 0.27 -7.00
N SER A 8 -1.34 -0.94 -6.51
CA SER A 8 -1.07 -1.34 -5.12
C SER A 8 0.42 -1.23 -4.76
N LEU A 9 1.31 -1.60 -5.67
CA LEU A 9 2.77 -1.50 -5.48
C LEU A 9 3.22 -0.04 -5.36
N ILE A 10 2.77 0.83 -6.28
CA ILE A 10 3.12 2.26 -6.27
C ILE A 10 2.59 2.92 -4.99
N CYS A 11 1.35 2.61 -4.59
CA CYS A 11 0.79 3.07 -3.32
C CYS A 11 1.64 2.62 -2.13
N GLY A 12 2.04 1.35 -2.07
CA GLY A 12 2.86 0.81 -0.99
C GLY A 12 4.22 1.49 -0.89
N LEU A 13 4.83 1.77 -2.05
CA LEU A 13 6.12 2.47 -2.12
C LEU A 13 6.00 3.92 -1.62
N LEU A 14 4.96 4.65 -2.02
CA LEU A 14 4.71 6.03 -1.57
C LEU A 14 4.35 6.08 -0.08
N ALA A 15 3.51 5.17 0.40
CA ALA A 15 3.16 5.06 1.81
C ALA A 15 4.40 4.73 2.65
N GLY A 16 5.21 3.75 2.22
CA GLY A 16 6.47 3.42 2.88
C GLY A 16 7.48 4.57 2.90
N ALA A 17 7.59 5.31 1.80
CA ALA A 17 8.46 6.48 1.73
C ALA A 17 8.00 7.59 2.69
N GLY A 18 6.69 7.84 2.79
CA GLY A 18 6.16 8.83 3.73
C GLY A 18 6.27 8.39 5.19
N THR A 19 6.01 7.12 5.51
CA THR A 19 6.09 6.61 6.88
C THR A 19 7.53 6.43 7.37
N PHE A 20 8.36 5.71 6.63
CA PHE A 20 9.66 5.23 7.12
C PHE A 20 10.82 6.16 6.76
N LEU A 21 10.78 6.81 5.60
CA LEU A 21 11.85 7.72 5.16
C LEU A 21 11.59 9.18 5.57
N LYS A 22 10.40 9.48 6.11
CA LYS A 22 9.99 10.82 6.59
C LYS A 22 10.30 11.93 5.56
N LEU A 23 9.99 11.66 4.28
CA LEU A 23 10.27 12.62 3.22
C LEU A 23 9.50 13.94 3.46
N PRO A 24 10.17 15.11 3.36
CA PRO A 24 9.57 16.41 3.71
C PRO A 24 8.39 16.80 2.81
N VAL A 25 8.24 16.16 1.64
CA VAL A 25 7.11 16.36 0.73
C VAL A 25 5.79 15.79 1.30
N PHE A 26 5.85 14.94 2.34
CA PHE A 26 4.69 14.34 3.00
C PHE A 26 4.57 14.89 4.43
N PRO A 27 3.93 16.06 4.63
CA PRO A 27 3.96 16.79 5.90
C PRO A 27 3.14 16.15 7.03
N SER A 28 2.38 15.09 6.74
CA SER A 28 1.49 14.45 7.70
C SER A 28 1.39 12.94 7.45
N MET A 29 1.26 12.17 8.55
CA MET A 29 0.99 10.72 8.52
C MET A 29 -0.38 10.38 7.90
N ALA A 30 -1.27 11.37 7.73
CA ALA A 30 -2.53 11.16 7.00
C ALA A 30 -2.30 10.75 5.54
N PHE A 31 -1.27 11.29 4.87
CA PHE A 31 -0.99 10.96 3.47
C PHE A 31 -0.59 9.49 3.28
N PRO A 32 0.42 8.94 4.00
CA PRO A 32 0.74 7.51 3.95
C PRO A 32 -0.44 6.60 4.26
N ILE A 33 -1.28 6.97 5.23
CA ILE A 33 -2.46 6.17 5.61
C ILE A 33 -3.46 6.10 4.44
N ILE A 34 -3.80 7.23 3.83
CA ILE A 34 -4.76 7.29 2.72
C ILE A 34 -4.23 6.53 1.50
N ILE A 35 -2.97 6.76 1.12
CA ILE A 35 -2.36 6.10 -0.03
C ILE A 35 -2.24 4.59 0.19
N GLY A 36 -1.81 4.16 1.38
CA GLY A 36 -1.78 2.75 1.74
C GLY A 36 -3.16 2.10 1.66
N ALA A 37 -4.21 2.76 2.16
CA ALA A 37 -5.57 2.24 2.10
C ALA A 37 -6.04 2.03 0.65
N LEU A 38 -5.74 2.98 -0.25
CA LEU A 38 -6.01 2.83 -1.69
C LEU A 38 -5.24 1.65 -2.31
N GLY A 39 -3.99 1.43 -1.89
CA GLY A 39 -3.20 0.30 -2.33
C GLY A 39 -3.73 -1.05 -1.84
N ILE A 40 -4.26 -1.12 -0.60
CA ILE A 40 -4.95 -2.30 -0.08
C ILE A 40 -6.21 -2.57 -0.90
N ILE A 41 -7.06 -1.57 -1.13
CA ILE A 41 -8.29 -1.71 -1.93
C ILE A 41 -7.93 -2.23 -3.34
N SER A 42 -6.87 -1.68 -3.94
CA SER A 42 -6.39 -2.12 -5.25
C SER A 42 -5.94 -3.59 -5.25
N ALA A 43 -5.23 -4.04 -4.21
CA ALA A 43 -4.89 -5.46 -4.06
C ALA A 43 -6.13 -6.34 -3.87
N LEU A 44 -7.11 -5.91 -3.07
CA LEU A 44 -8.34 -6.65 -2.80
C LEU A 44 -9.22 -6.83 -4.04
N ILE A 45 -9.25 -5.83 -4.93
CA ILE A 45 -9.94 -5.93 -6.23
C ILE A 45 -9.41 -7.11 -7.06
N THR A 46 -8.16 -7.52 -6.86
CA THR A 46 -7.55 -8.65 -7.60
C THR A 46 -7.88 -10.03 -7.04
N LEU A 47 -8.57 -10.12 -5.90
CA LEU A 47 -8.90 -11.41 -5.27
C LEU A 47 -9.64 -12.39 -6.19
N PRO A 48 -10.62 -11.98 -7.02
CA PRO A 48 -11.35 -12.90 -7.90
C PRO A 48 -10.53 -13.46 -9.06
N ASP A 49 -9.40 -12.83 -9.41
CA ASP A 49 -8.60 -13.19 -10.57
C ASP A 49 -7.76 -14.45 -10.30
N LYS A 50 -8.09 -15.58 -10.95
CA LYS A 50 -7.40 -16.85 -10.73
C LYS A 50 -6.01 -16.94 -11.38
N GLU A 51 -5.68 -16.03 -12.31
CA GLU A 51 -4.38 -16.02 -12.99
C GLU A 51 -3.28 -15.38 -12.14
N ILE A 52 -3.66 -14.48 -11.23
CA ILE A 52 -2.73 -13.82 -10.31
C ILE A 52 -2.44 -14.77 -9.14
N SER A 53 -1.15 -15.06 -8.90
CA SER A 53 -0.76 -15.94 -7.79
C SER A 53 -1.22 -15.39 -6.43
N GLY A 54 -1.59 -16.28 -5.52
CA GLY A 54 -2.03 -15.89 -4.17
C GLY A 54 -0.97 -15.09 -3.40
N MET A 55 0.31 -15.41 -3.61
CA MET A 55 1.43 -14.68 -2.99
C MET A 55 1.53 -13.24 -3.47
N LEU A 56 1.29 -12.98 -4.77
CA LEU A 56 1.25 -11.61 -5.32
C LEU A 56 0.10 -10.79 -4.73
N LYS A 57 -1.08 -11.40 -4.54
CA LYS A 57 -2.23 -10.73 -3.89
C LYS A 57 -1.94 -10.40 -2.44
N PHE A 58 -1.39 -11.36 -1.71
CA PHE A 58 -1.02 -11.19 -0.30
C PHE A 58 0.08 -10.13 -0.14
N GLY A 59 1.12 -10.18 -0.98
CA GLY A 59 2.17 -9.18 -1.03
C GLY A 59 1.64 -7.78 -1.31
N GLY A 60 0.66 -7.63 -2.22
CA GLY A 60 0.00 -6.36 -2.49
C GLY A 60 -0.75 -5.78 -1.28
N VAL A 61 -1.38 -6.63 -0.46
CA VAL A 61 -2.00 -6.17 0.80
C VAL A 61 -0.92 -5.77 1.81
N LEU A 62 0.08 -6.63 2.04
CA LEU A 62 1.09 -6.42 3.07
C LEU A 62 1.98 -5.20 2.83
N ILE A 63 2.40 -4.95 1.58
CA ILE A 63 3.26 -3.81 1.25
C ILE A 63 2.59 -2.47 1.56
N ASN A 64 1.26 -2.44 1.64
CA ASN A 64 0.49 -1.27 2.03
C ASN A 64 0.11 -1.28 3.52
N LEU A 65 -0.21 -2.45 4.09
CA LEU A 65 -0.59 -2.56 5.50
C LEU A 65 0.56 -2.19 6.44
N MET A 66 1.79 -2.65 6.14
CA MET A 66 2.96 -2.35 6.99
C MET A 66 3.22 -0.85 7.17
N PRO A 67 3.29 -0.02 6.11
CA PRO A 67 3.49 1.42 6.28
C PRO A 67 2.29 2.14 6.91
N ILE A 68 1.06 1.64 6.78
CA ILE A 68 -0.10 2.17 7.54
C ILE A 68 0.09 1.90 9.02
N MET A 69 0.45 0.66 9.39
CA MET A 69 0.70 0.32 10.80
C MET A 69 1.83 1.17 11.37
N GLY A 70 2.92 1.36 10.62
CA GLY A 70 4.01 2.25 11.02
C GLY A 70 3.58 3.72 11.12
N ALA A 71 2.66 4.19 10.26
CA ALA A 71 2.14 5.55 10.34
C ALA A 71 1.29 5.73 11.60
N LEU A 72 0.44 4.76 11.92
CA LEU A 72 -0.44 4.80 13.10
C LEU A 72 0.32 4.73 14.43
N THR A 73 1.53 4.15 14.46
CA THR A 73 2.38 4.16 15.67
C THR A 73 3.18 5.45 15.82
N LEU A 74 3.41 6.18 14.73
CA LEU A 74 4.17 7.43 14.70
C LEU A 74 3.27 8.69 14.71
N ALA A 75 1.96 8.51 14.52
CA ALA A 75 0.96 9.57 14.46
C ALA A 75 0.54 10.09 15.84
#